data_AF-A0A815DII2-F1
#
_entry.id   AF-A0A815DII2-F1
#
_cell.length_a   1.000
_cell.length_b   1.000
_cell.length_c   1.000
_cell.angle_alpha   90.00
_cell.angle_beta   90.00
_cell.angle_gamma   90.00
#
_symmetry.space_group_name_H-M   'P 1'
#
loop_
_entity.id
_entity.type
_entity.pdbx_description
1 polymer ?
#
loop_
_entity_poly.entity_id
_entity_poly.type
_entity_poly.pdbx_seq_one_letter_code
_entity_poly.pdbx_strand_id
1 'polypeptide(L)'
;MSHSKDPIISTHTDQVSVTVVRKSDGQSMTFVMDEKTHVHDLKMELRIRLPPQYEQGCRLIFRDKVLKGRHSLKHYGIKKGVNDQAISMDDSKDWKSSSSSSDSEQEK
;
A
#
# COMPACT_ATOMS: atom_id res chain seq x y z
N MET A 1 23.02 -38.00 17.73
CA MET A 1 23.24 -36.54 17.89
C MET A 1 22.19 -35.83 17.05
N SER A 2 21.07 -35.46 17.67
CA SER A 2 19.93 -34.87 16.97
C SER A 2 20.16 -33.37 16.80
N HIS A 3 20.40 -32.94 15.57
CA HIS A 3 20.40 -31.51 15.24
C HIS A 3 18.94 -31.07 15.08
N SER A 4 18.32 -30.67 16.18
CA SER A 4 17.12 -29.83 16.15
C SER A 4 17.50 -28.51 15.52
N LYS A 5 17.23 -28.36 14.23
CA LYS A 5 17.16 -27.04 13.60
C LYS A 5 15.79 -26.47 14.00
N ASP A 6 15.73 -25.85 15.16
CA ASP A 6 14.63 -24.95 15.45
C ASP A 6 14.58 -23.90 14.33
N PRO A 7 13.46 -23.75 13.62
CA PRO A 7 13.34 -22.67 12.65
C PRO A 7 13.47 -21.36 13.43
N ILE A 8 14.44 -20.54 13.02
CA ILE A 8 14.59 -19.16 13.48
C ILE A 8 13.25 -18.48 13.18
N ILE A 9 12.39 -18.36 14.19
CA ILE A 9 11.23 -17.48 14.16
C ILE A 9 11.84 -16.10 13.99
N SER A 10 11.90 -15.60 12.75
CA SER A 10 12.25 -14.21 12.48
C SER A 10 11.17 -13.38 13.14
N THR A 11 11.44 -12.98 14.38
CA THR A 11 10.67 -11.99 15.13
C THR A 11 10.86 -10.67 14.40
N HIS A 12 10.11 -10.46 13.32
CA HIS A 12 9.97 -9.16 12.68
C HIS A 12 9.28 -8.23 13.68
N THR A 13 10.08 -7.64 14.56
CA THR A 13 9.66 -6.72 15.62
C THR A 13 9.16 -5.38 15.07
N ASP A 14 9.18 -5.20 13.75
CA ASP A 14 8.84 -3.98 13.01
C ASP A 14 7.46 -4.04 12.30
N GLN A 15 6.61 -5.01 12.63
CA GLN A 15 5.27 -5.11 12.05
C GLN A 15 4.33 -3.98 12.53
N VAL A 16 3.53 -3.49 11.59
CA VAL A 16 2.50 -2.46 11.75
C VAL A 16 1.16 -2.95 11.23
N SER A 17 0.10 -2.62 11.95
CA SER A 17 -1.29 -2.81 11.49
C SER A 17 -1.77 -1.53 10.81
N VAL A 18 -2.23 -1.67 9.57
CA VAL A 18 -2.71 -0.58 8.73
C VAL A 18 -4.13 -0.90 8.29
N THR A 19 -5.09 -0.04 8.60
CA THR A 19 -6.47 -0.21 8.16
C THR A 19 -6.73 0.69 6.98
N VAL A 20 -7.04 0.11 5.82
CA VAL A 20 -7.36 0.85 4.62
C VAL A 20 -8.87 0.93 4.50
N VAL A 21 -9.42 2.14 4.42
CA VAL A 21 -10.86 2.40 4.27
C VAL A 21 -11.11 2.98 2.89
N ARG A 22 -11.87 2.28 2.07
CA ARG A 22 -12.29 2.76 0.76
C ARG A 22 -13.36 3.83 0.91
N LYS A 23 -13.17 4.96 0.22
CA LYS A 23 -14.06 6.12 0.32
C LYS A 23 -15.38 5.95 -0.43
N SER A 24 -15.41 5.13 -1.47
CA SER A 24 -16.60 4.98 -2.34
C SER A 24 -17.74 4.22 -1.66
N ASP A 25 -17.42 3.18 -0.89
CA ASP A 25 -18.39 2.27 -0.25
C ASP A 25 -18.21 2.17 1.28
N GLY A 26 -17.15 2.75 1.85
CA GLY A 26 -16.81 2.64 3.26
C GLY A 26 -16.17 1.30 3.65
N GLN A 27 -15.89 0.42 2.68
CA GLN A 27 -15.32 -0.91 2.95
C GLN A 27 -13.90 -0.77 3.50
N SER A 28 -13.63 -1.42 4.63
CA SER A 28 -12.31 -1.35 5.28
C SER A 28 -11.64 -2.72 5.38
N MET A 29 -10.31 -2.75 5.21
CA MET A 29 -9.51 -3.95 5.40
C MET A 29 -8.21 -3.65 6.15
N THR A 30 -7.84 -4.50 7.09
CA THR A 30 -6.61 -4.36 7.88
C THR A 30 -5.51 -5.26 7.32
N PHE A 31 -4.33 -4.67 7.13
CA PHE A 31 -3.11 -5.35 6.69
C PHE A 31 -2.07 -5.30 7.81
N VAL A 32 -1.34 -6.40 7.98
CA VAL A 32 -0.19 -6.47 8.88
C VAL A 32 1.05 -6.54 7.98
N MET A 33 1.88 -5.50 8.00
CA MET A 33 3.05 -5.35 7.13
C MET A 33 4.24 -4.79 7.91
N ASP A 34 5.44 -4.74 7.33
CA ASP A 34 6.60 -4.12 7.98
C ASP A 34 6.56 -2.59 7.80
N GLU A 35 7.03 -1.80 8.77
CA GLU A 35 7.10 -0.34 8.60
C GLU A 35 8.01 0.10 7.43
N LYS A 36 8.94 -0.75 7.00
CA LYS A 36 9.82 -0.55 5.85
C LYS A 36 9.18 -0.94 4.52
N THR A 37 8.02 -1.62 4.54
CA THR A 37 7.26 -1.96 3.33
C THR A 37 6.95 -0.70 2.53
N HIS A 38 7.08 -0.79 1.20
CA HIS A 38 6.76 0.33 0.34
C HIS A 38 5.26 0.47 0.16
N VAL A 39 4.80 1.70 -0.03
CA VAL A 39 3.40 1.97 -0.37
C VAL A 39 2.99 1.24 -1.65
N HIS A 40 3.93 1.00 -2.58
CA HIS A 40 3.67 0.22 -3.78
C HIS A 40 3.20 -1.22 -3.45
N ASP A 41 3.86 -1.90 -2.52
CA ASP A 41 3.50 -3.27 -2.11
C ASP A 41 2.13 -3.31 -1.44
N LEU A 42 1.82 -2.33 -0.58
CA LEU A 42 0.49 -2.18 0.01
C LEU A 42 -0.60 -2.00 -1.07
N LYS A 43 -0.33 -1.21 -2.11
CA LYS A 43 -1.27 -1.05 -3.23
C LYS A 43 -1.48 -2.34 -4.02
N MET A 44 -0.43 -3.15 -4.19
CA MET A 44 -0.55 -4.45 -4.84
C MET A 44 -1.44 -5.39 -4.04
N GLU A 45 -1.21 -5.51 -2.73
CA GLU A 45 -2.08 -6.31 -1.85
C GLU A 45 -3.53 -5.82 -1.85
N LEU A 46 -3.74 -4.50 -1.84
CA LEU A 46 -5.07 -3.91 -1.96
C LEU A 46 -5.75 -4.28 -3.27
N ARG A 47 -5.03 -4.26 -4.40
CA ARG A 47 -5.62 -4.64 -5.70
C ARG A 47 -6.08 -6.09 -5.74
N ILE A 48 -5.48 -6.97 -4.92
CA ILE A 48 -5.85 -8.38 -4.84
C ILE A 48 -7.04 -8.56 -3.89
N ARG A 49 -6.97 -7.98 -2.69
CA ARG A 49 -7.96 -8.26 -1.62
C ARG A 49 -9.13 -7.27 -1.57
N LEU A 50 -8.89 -6.04 -2.00
CA LEU A 50 -9.84 -4.92 -2.01
C LEU A 50 -9.76 -4.19 -3.37
N PRO A 51 -10.07 -4.88 -4.49
CA PRO A 51 -9.80 -4.40 -5.85
C PRO A 51 -10.56 -3.10 -6.16
N PRO A 52 -9.87 -2.00 -6.54
CA PRO A 52 -10.52 -0.72 -6.83
C PRO A 52 -11.57 -0.83 -7.95
N GLN A 53 -12.55 0.08 -7.98
CA GLN A 53 -13.51 0.14 -9.10
C GLN A 53 -12.83 0.36 -10.45
N TYR A 54 -11.80 1.21 -10.47
CA TYR A 54 -10.99 1.47 -11.66
C TYR A 54 -9.63 0.81 -11.53
N GLU A 55 -9.11 0.25 -12.62
CA GLU A 55 -7.82 -0.45 -12.66
C GLU A 55 -6.67 0.41 -12.08
N GLN A 56 -6.70 1.72 -12.30
CA GLN A 56 -5.72 2.67 -11.75
C GLN A 56 -6.29 3.56 -10.63
N GLY A 57 -7.47 3.22 -10.10
CA GLY A 57 -8.16 3.89 -9.01
C GLY A 57 -7.63 3.53 -7.62
N CYS A 58 -6.32 3.61 -7.35
CA CYS A 58 -5.78 3.29 -6.02
C CYS A 58 -4.92 4.44 -5.45
N ARG A 59 -5.59 5.54 -5.10
CA ARG A 59 -4.95 6.67 -4.42
C ARG A 59 -5.11 6.53 -2.91
N LEU A 60 -3.99 6.27 -2.24
CA LEU A 60 -3.95 6.14 -0.79
C LEU A 60 -3.65 7.50 -0.14
N ILE A 61 -4.39 7.85 0.91
CA ILE A 61 -4.31 9.12 1.62
C ILE A 61 -4.18 8.82 3.12
N PHE A 62 -3.18 9.40 3.77
CA PHE A 62 -2.95 9.28 5.20
C PHE A 62 -2.61 10.65 5.78
N ARG A 63 -3.37 11.12 6.79
CA ARG A 63 -3.20 12.46 7.39
C ARG A 63 -3.09 13.57 6.34
N ASP A 64 -4.06 13.60 5.43
CA ASP A 64 -4.14 14.54 4.30
C ASP A 64 -2.99 14.46 3.28
N LYS A 65 -2.09 13.49 3.43
CA LYS A 65 -0.98 13.26 2.50
C LYS A 65 -1.25 12.09 1.59
N VAL A 66 -0.99 12.30 0.31
CA VAL A 66 -1.12 11.26 -0.71
C VAL A 66 0.12 10.40 -0.70
N LEU A 67 -0.08 9.09 -0.49
CA LEU A 67 1.01 8.14 -0.41
C LEU A 67 1.54 7.80 -1.81
N LYS A 68 2.81 8.12 -2.04
CA LYS A 68 3.56 7.77 -3.25
C LYS A 68 4.22 6.39 -3.07
N GLY A 69 4.13 5.56 -4.10
CA GLY A 69 4.59 4.16 -4.08
C GLY A 69 6.07 3.97 -3.71
N ARG A 70 6.93 4.93 -4.10
CA ARG A 70 8.39 4.89 -3.84
C ARG A 70 8.81 5.11 -2.38
N HIS A 71 7.88 5.49 -1.51
CA HIS A 71 8.17 5.77 -0.11
C HIS A 71 7.64 4.64 0.78
N SER A 72 8.32 4.36 1.89
CA SER A 72 7.91 3.37 2.87
C SER A 72 6.78 3.89 3.76
N LEU A 73 6.07 2.98 4.44
CA LEU A 73 5.05 3.32 5.43
C LEU A 73 5.62 4.23 6.54
N LYS A 74 6.82 3.90 7.02
CA LYS A 74 7.55 4.71 8.02
C LYS A 74 7.75 6.16 7.62
N HIS A 75 7.97 6.45 6.33
CA HIS A 75 8.15 7.82 5.84
C HIS A 75 6.94 8.73 6.14
N TYR A 76 5.74 8.15 6.17
CA TYR A 76 4.50 8.87 6.45
C TYR A 76 4.11 8.83 7.94
N GLY A 77 4.96 8.26 8.79
CA GLY A 77 4.71 8.11 10.22
C GLY A 77 3.83 6.90 10.58
N ILE A 78 3.67 5.95 9.65
CA ILE A 78 3.05 4.66 9.93
C ILE A 78 4.13 3.77 10.55
N LYS A 79 4.03 3.52 11.85
CA LYS A 79 5.05 2.86 12.66
C LYS A 79 4.41 2.06 13.79
N LYS A 80 5.18 1.12 14.34
CA LYS A 80 4.71 0.26 15.41
C LYS A 80 4.35 1.06 16.67
N GLY A 81 3.30 0.63 17.35
CA GLY A 81 2.83 1.25 18.61
C GLY A 81 1.96 2.48 18.43
N VAL A 82 1.68 2.90 17.19
CA VAL A 82 0.67 3.92 16.90
C VAL A 82 -0.66 3.21 16.67
N ASN A 83 -1.61 3.41 17.59
CA ASN A 83 -3.00 3.03 17.37
C ASN A 83 -3.64 4.04 16.38
N ASP A 84 -4.59 3.58 15.56
CA ASP A 84 -5.30 4.39 14.55
C ASP A 84 -4.50 4.79 13.29
N GLN A 85 -3.97 3.78 12.59
CA GLN A 85 -3.30 3.95 11.29
C GLN A 85 -4.26 3.72 10.12
N ALA A 86 -5.30 4.56 10.05
CA ALA A 86 -6.31 4.49 9.00
C ALA A 86 -5.86 5.24 7.73
N ILE A 87 -5.76 4.52 6.62
CA ILE A 87 -5.48 5.07 5.29
C ILE A 87 -6.78 5.13 4.50
N SER A 88 -7.12 6.29 3.94
CA SER A 88 -8.24 6.39 3.02
C SER A 88 -7.81 6.00 1.61
N MET A 89 -8.53 5.08 0.99
CA MET A 89 -8.39 4.72 -0.41
C MET A 89 -9.44 5.45 -1.24
N ASP A 90 -8.96 6.30 -2.14
CA ASP A 90 -9.79 7.02 -3.11
C ASP A 90 -9.70 6.33 -4.47
N ASP A 91 -10.75 5.58 -4.80
CA ASP A 91 -10.95 4.89 -6.07
C ASP A 91 -12.06 5.54 -6.92
N SER A 92 -12.44 6.78 -6.64
CA SER A 92 -13.56 7.47 -7.32
C SER A 92 -13.30 7.77 -8.80
N LYS A 93 -12.04 7.70 -9.24
CA LYS A 93 -11.64 7.95 -10.63
C LYS A 93 -10.36 7.22 -10.99
N ASP A 94 -10.15 7.04 -12.29
CA ASP A 94 -8.87 6.57 -12.81
C ASP A 94 -7.83 7.68 -12.64
N TRP A 95 -6.90 7.50 -11.70
CA TRP A 95 -5.87 8.49 -11.40
C TRP A 95 -4.68 8.45 -12.37
N LYS A 96 -4.83 7.83 -13.56
CA LYS A 96 -3.98 8.18 -14.70
C LYS A 96 -4.30 9.63 -15.05
N SER A 97 -3.52 10.56 -14.55
CA SER A 97 -3.46 11.86 -15.20
C SER A 97 -2.01 12.21 -15.39
N SER A 98 -1.64 12.24 -16.68
CA SER A 98 -0.50 12.96 -17.24
C SER A 98 0.86 12.25 -17.23
N SER A 99 0.94 11.08 -17.87
CA SER A 99 2.15 10.78 -18.66
C SER A 99 1.76 10.87 -20.14
N SER A 100 1.65 12.12 -20.63
CA SER A 100 1.76 12.39 -22.05
C SER A 100 3.26 12.40 -22.42
N SER A 101 3.55 12.06 -23.68
CA SER A 101 4.87 11.98 -24.35
C SER A 101 5.56 10.61 -24.20
N SER A 102 5.86 9.84 -25.25
CA SER A 102 6.13 10.20 -26.65
C SER A 102 5.38 9.33 -27.64
N ASP A 103 4.71 10.02 -28.55
CA ASP A 103 4.44 9.57 -29.91
C ASP A 103 5.79 9.37 -30.62
N SER A 104 6.06 8.15 -31.09
CA SER A 104 7.11 7.89 -32.05
C SER A 104 6.47 7.22 -33.25
N GLU A 105 5.88 8.03 -34.13
CA GLU A 105 5.79 7.71 -35.55
C GLU A 105 7.18 7.32 -36.08
N GLN A 106 7.37 6.03 -36.39
CA GLN A 106 8.32 5.64 -37.42
C GLN A 106 7.62 4.62 -38.32
N GLU A 107 6.96 5.17 -39.34
CA GLU A 107 6.78 4.51 -40.62
C GLU A 107 8.13 3.94 -41.10
N LYS A 108 8.14 2.68 -41.50
CA LYS A 108 9.01 2.21 -42.56
C LYS A 108 8.44 1.00 -43.28
#